data_AF-A0A1B7JFK5-F1
#
_entry.id   AF-A0A1B7JFK5-F1
#
_cell.length_a   1.000
_cell.length_b   1.000
_cell.length_c   1.000
_cell.angle_alpha   90.00
_cell.angle_beta   90.00
_cell.angle_gamma   90.00
#
_symmetry.space_group_name_H-M   'P 1'
#
loop_
_entity.id
_entity.type
_entity.pdbx_description
1 polymer ?
#
loop_
_entity_poly.entity_id
_entity_poly.type
_entity_poly.pdbx_seq_one_letter_code
_entity_poly.pdbx_strand_id
1 'polypeptide(L)'
;MMGATVKNGKVVTQIGFSADTFGIFSPSSGKLEPVFFVENGQVFMSEAFIHKATIGSIVVQTDMRSPDYVPGKSGMRIDMKNSVFETNSNDGDYSVIRNSKGNYFKYKGVYIMEQGWFL
;
A
#
# COMPACT_ATOMS: atom_id res chain seq x y z
N MET A 1 7.54 -29.53 10.20
CA MET A 1 7.09 -30.72 9.44
C MET A 1 7.62 -30.61 8.02
N MET A 2 8.19 -31.70 7.48
CA MET A 2 8.56 -31.80 6.07
C MET A 2 7.92 -33.07 5.51
N GLY A 3 7.36 -33.01 4.31
CA GLY A 3 6.73 -34.14 3.66
C GLY A 3 6.77 -34.05 2.13
N ALA A 4 6.63 -35.20 1.48
CA ALA A 4 6.53 -35.31 0.02
C ALA A 4 5.35 -36.20 -0.35
N THR A 5 4.58 -35.80 -1.36
CA THR A 5 3.42 -36.53 -1.88
C THR A 5 3.46 -36.56 -3.41
N VAL A 6 3.03 -37.65 -4.04
CA VAL A 6 2.90 -37.72 -5.50
C VAL A 6 1.47 -37.32 -5.89
N LYS A 7 1.31 -36.29 -6.74
CA LYS A 7 0.03 -35.82 -7.27
C LYS A 7 0.11 -35.79 -8.80
N ASN A 8 -0.74 -36.58 -9.46
CA ASN A 8 -0.77 -36.73 -10.93
C ASN A 8 0.61 -37.06 -11.54
N GLY A 9 1.35 -37.99 -10.93
CA GLY A 9 2.70 -38.38 -11.38
C GLY A 9 3.81 -37.36 -11.09
N LYS A 10 3.51 -36.23 -10.44
CA LYS A 10 4.50 -35.23 -10.02
C LYS A 10 4.71 -35.27 -8.51
N VAL A 11 5.96 -35.23 -8.08
CA VAL A 11 6.30 -35.06 -6.65
C VAL A 11 6.02 -33.62 -6.23
N VAL A 12 5.27 -33.46 -5.16
CA VAL A 12 4.97 -32.20 -4.49
C VAL A 12 5.56 -32.26 -3.08
N THR A 13 6.42 -31.31 -2.75
CA THR A 13 7.03 -31.18 -1.41
C THR A 13 6.36 -30.07 -0.62
N GLN A 14 6.25 -30.26 0.69
CA GLN A 14 5.65 -29.30 1.61
C GLN A 14 6.54 -29.15 2.84
N ILE A 15 6.71 -27.91 3.30
CA ILE A 15 7.46 -27.58 4.51
C ILE A 15 6.55 -26.69 5.36
N GLY A 16 6.37 -27.07 6.62
CA GLY A 16 5.65 -26.30 7.63
C GLY A 16 6.53 -26.07 8.86
N PHE A 17 6.42 -24.88 9.46
CA PHE A 17 7.16 -24.47 10.64
C PHE A 17 6.21 -24.34 11.83
N SER A 18 6.67 -24.75 13.01
CA SER A 18 6.03 -24.42 14.29
C SER A 18 7.06 -23.64 15.09
N ALA A 19 6.82 -22.35 15.28
CA ALA A 19 7.74 -21.45 15.97
C ALA A 19 6.97 -20.28 16.57
N ASP A 20 7.42 -19.76 17.71
CA ASP A 20 6.89 -18.53 18.30
C ASP A 20 7.19 -17.33 17.38
N THR A 21 8.38 -17.32 16.77
CA THR A 21 8.83 -16.33 15.79
C THR A 21 9.50 -17.02 14.61
N PHE A 22 9.16 -16.63 13.39
CA PHE A 22 9.80 -17.10 12.15
C PHE A 22 10.28 -15.90 11.32
N GLY A 23 11.54 -15.90 10.86
CA GLY A 23 12.13 -14.78 10.12
C GLY A 23 12.92 -15.22 8.90
N ILE A 24 12.80 -14.46 7.81
CA ILE A 24 13.66 -14.53 6.64
C ILE A 24 14.53 -13.27 6.66
N PHE A 25 15.85 -13.46 6.65
CA PHE A 25 16.83 -12.39 6.77
C PHE A 25 17.62 -12.23 5.48
N SER A 26 17.94 -10.99 5.10
CA SER A 26 18.87 -10.74 4.00
C SER A 26 20.31 -10.71 4.51
N PRO A 27 21.23 -11.54 4.00
CA PRO A 27 22.64 -11.47 4.37
C PRO A 27 23.38 -10.30 3.68
N SER A 28 22.74 -9.59 2.76
CA SER A 28 23.38 -8.62 1.85
C SER A 28 24.02 -7.42 2.55
N SER A 29 23.53 -7.01 3.72
CA SER A 29 24.07 -5.88 4.48
C SER A 29 25.13 -6.27 5.52
N GLY A 30 25.44 -7.57 5.65
CA GLY A 30 26.29 -8.10 6.74
C GLY A 30 25.64 -8.02 8.12
N LYS A 31 24.38 -7.56 8.19
CA LYS A 31 23.53 -7.52 9.39
C LYS A 31 22.36 -8.48 9.21
N LEU A 32 21.87 -9.04 10.31
CA LEU A 32 20.66 -9.86 10.32
C LEU A 32 19.42 -8.96 10.31
N GLU A 33 19.11 -8.38 9.16
CA GLU A 33 17.91 -7.56 8.96
C GLU A 33 16.77 -8.43 8.41
N PRO A 34 15.64 -8.57 9.13
CA PRO A 34 14.51 -9.37 8.66
C PRO A 34 13.82 -8.64 7.51
N VAL A 35 13.64 -9.34 6.38
CA VAL A 35 12.83 -8.86 5.25
C VAL A 35 11.38 -9.33 5.36
N PHE A 36 11.15 -10.39 6.13
CA PHE A 36 9.84 -10.95 6.45
C PHE A 36 9.94 -11.62 7.82
N PHE A 37 9.03 -11.30 8.74
CA PHE A 37 8.92 -12.05 9.98
C PHE A 37 7.48 -12.26 10.41
N VAL A 38 7.25 -13.38 11.09
CA VAL A 38 5.99 -13.75 11.71
C VAL A 38 6.21 -13.80 13.21
N GLU A 39 5.41 -13.03 13.94
CA GLU A 39 5.43 -12.98 15.40
C GLU A 39 4.00 -12.80 15.90
N ASN A 40 3.59 -13.57 16.90
CA ASN A 40 2.22 -13.52 17.45
C ASN A 40 1.11 -13.67 16.39
N GLY A 41 1.36 -14.46 15.34
CA GLY A 41 0.44 -14.66 14.23
C GLY A 41 0.31 -13.48 13.26
N GLN A 42 1.10 -12.42 13.45
CA GLN A 42 1.15 -11.25 12.56
C GLN A 42 2.36 -11.32 11.65
N VAL A 43 2.18 -10.90 10.40
CA VAL A 43 3.26 -10.79 9.42
C VAL A 43 3.74 -9.35 9.39
N PHE A 44 5.05 -9.18 9.42
CA PHE A 44 5.73 -7.90 9.31
C PHE A 44 6.72 -7.95 8.15
N MET A 45 6.72 -6.90 7.35
CA MET A 45 7.59 -6.71 6.19
C MET A 45 7.78 -5.22 5.94
N SER A 46 8.96 -4.82 5.49
CA SER A 46 9.24 -3.42 5.16
C SER A 46 8.62 -3.00 3.85
N GLU A 47 8.77 -3.82 2.80
CA GLU A 47 8.26 -3.56 1.44
C GLU A 47 7.89 -4.87 0.75
N ALA A 48 6.96 -4.80 -0.22
CA ALA A 48 6.58 -5.92 -1.07
C ALA A 48 6.18 -5.45 -2.46
N PHE A 49 6.65 -6.14 -3.50
CA PHE A 49 6.18 -5.97 -4.87
C PHE A 49 5.08 -6.98 -5.17
N ILE A 50 3.84 -6.49 -5.31
CA ILE A 50 2.66 -7.35 -5.50
C ILE A 50 2.07 -7.06 -6.87
N HIS A 51 2.10 -8.04 -7.78
CA HIS A 51 1.50 -7.88 -9.12
C HIS A 51 -0.02 -7.76 -9.06
N LYS A 52 -0.68 -8.58 -8.23
CA LYS A 52 -2.12 -8.56 -8.01
C LYS A 52 -2.44 -9.12 -6.62
N ALA A 53 -3.32 -8.43 -5.90
CA ALA A 53 -3.90 -8.91 -4.65
C ALA A 53 -5.42 -8.82 -4.69
N THR A 54 -6.09 -9.73 -4.01
CA THR A 54 -7.50 -9.58 -3.61
C THR A 54 -7.50 -9.44 -2.09
N ILE A 55 -8.03 -8.35 -1.58
CA ILE A 55 -7.99 -8.01 -0.16
C ILE A 55 -9.43 -7.93 0.34
N GLY A 56 -9.78 -8.75 1.33
CA GLY A 56 -11.11 -8.71 1.95
C GLY A 56 -11.31 -7.50 2.86
N SER A 57 -10.28 -7.12 3.63
CA SER A 57 -10.28 -5.95 4.50
C SER A 57 -8.85 -5.43 4.67
N ILE A 58 -8.68 -4.10 4.71
CA ILE A 58 -7.41 -3.43 4.99
C ILE A 58 -7.66 -2.19 5.85
N VAL A 59 -6.80 -1.99 6.84
CA VAL A 59 -6.72 -0.74 7.60
C VAL A 59 -5.40 -0.08 7.25
N VAL A 60 -5.47 1.12 6.66
CA VAL A 60 -4.29 1.91 6.28
C VAL A 60 -4.11 3.05 7.28
N GLN A 61 -2.92 3.14 7.88
CA GLN A 61 -2.64 4.12 8.93
C GLN A 61 -2.37 5.53 8.41
N THR A 62 -1.67 5.65 7.27
CA THR A 62 -1.16 6.92 6.75
C THR A 62 -1.79 7.23 5.40
N ASP A 63 -1.31 6.62 4.32
CA ASP A 63 -1.84 6.85 2.99
C ASP A 63 -1.67 5.68 2.01
N MET A 64 -2.47 5.77 0.94
CA MET A 64 -2.29 5.05 -0.33
C MET A 64 -2.04 6.09 -1.41
N ARG A 65 -0.93 6.01 -2.15
CA ARG A 65 -0.55 7.04 -3.13
C ARG A 65 0.16 6.48 -4.35
N SER A 66 0.09 7.20 -5.47
CA SER A 66 0.96 6.97 -6.62
C SER A 66 2.43 7.26 -6.27
N PRO A 67 3.41 6.55 -6.86
CA PRO A 67 4.84 6.82 -6.63
C PRO A 67 5.27 8.25 -6.99
N ASP A 68 4.59 8.87 -7.97
CA ASP A 68 4.87 10.20 -8.51
C ASP A 68 3.94 11.29 -7.95
N TYR A 69 3.26 11.02 -6.82
CA TYR A 69 2.31 11.98 -6.25
C TYR A 69 2.99 13.29 -5.83
N VAL A 70 2.49 14.41 -6.37
CA VAL A 70 2.82 15.78 -5.98
C VAL A 70 1.51 16.56 -5.81
N PRO A 71 1.26 17.18 -4.64
CA PRO A 71 0.01 17.90 -4.38
C PRO A 71 -0.33 18.94 -5.46
N GLY A 72 -1.55 18.89 -5.97
CA GLY A 72 -2.08 19.77 -7.01
C GLY A 72 -1.43 19.60 -8.39
N LYS A 73 -0.58 18.56 -8.59
CA LYS A 73 0.24 18.45 -9.81
C LYS A 73 0.25 17.07 -10.46
N SER A 74 0.50 15.98 -9.73
CA SER A 74 0.62 14.65 -10.33
C SER A 74 0.21 13.56 -9.37
N GLY A 75 -0.14 12.38 -9.91
CA GLY A 75 -0.52 11.20 -9.16
C GLY A 75 -1.84 11.34 -8.38
N MET A 76 -2.12 10.31 -7.58
CA MET A 76 -3.29 10.24 -6.69
C MET A 76 -2.85 9.96 -5.26
N ARG A 77 -3.64 10.40 -4.28
CA ARG A 77 -3.41 10.11 -2.86
C ARG A 77 -4.72 9.99 -2.10
N ILE A 78 -4.79 8.99 -1.23
CA ILE A 78 -5.80 8.85 -0.19
C ILE A 78 -5.09 8.96 1.15
N ASP A 79 -5.18 10.11 1.79
CA ASP A 79 -4.65 10.40 3.12
C ASP A 79 -5.68 10.01 4.17
N MET A 80 -5.45 8.87 4.82
CA MET A 80 -6.35 8.34 5.85
C MET A 80 -6.24 9.13 7.16
N LYS A 81 -5.09 9.73 7.43
CA LYS A 81 -4.84 10.51 8.65
C LYS A 81 -5.59 11.85 8.63
N ASN A 82 -5.58 12.54 7.49
CA ASN A 82 -6.19 13.85 7.33
C ASN A 82 -7.52 13.85 6.57
N SER A 83 -8.03 12.66 6.22
CA SER A 83 -9.27 12.49 5.45
C SER A 83 -9.27 13.25 4.12
N VAL A 84 -8.19 13.10 3.34
CA VAL A 84 -8.05 13.74 2.02
C VAL A 84 -8.04 12.69 0.91
N PHE A 85 -8.85 12.89 -0.11
CA PHE A 85 -8.76 12.17 -1.38
C PHE A 85 -8.39 13.16 -2.48
N GLU A 86 -7.32 12.88 -3.22
CA GLU A 86 -6.81 13.76 -4.26
C GLU A 86 -6.43 12.98 -5.51
N THR A 87 -6.84 13.50 -6.66
CA THR A 87 -6.45 13.00 -7.97
C THR A 87 -6.00 14.16 -8.84
N ASN A 88 -4.82 14.04 -9.41
CA ASN A 88 -4.26 15.04 -10.31
C ASN A 88 -4.08 14.47 -11.72
N SER A 89 -4.25 15.29 -12.75
CA SER A 89 -3.74 14.99 -14.09
C SER A 89 -2.21 14.99 -14.07
N ASN A 90 -1.55 14.20 -14.90
CA ASN A 90 -0.07 14.12 -14.91
C ASN A 90 0.64 15.48 -15.18
N ASP A 91 -0.04 16.41 -15.85
CA ASP A 91 0.50 17.74 -16.21
C ASP A 91 0.17 18.83 -15.18
N GLY A 92 -0.54 18.51 -14.10
CA GLY A 92 -1.00 19.49 -13.11
C GLY A 92 -2.09 20.45 -13.60
N ASP A 93 -2.67 20.15 -14.76
CA ASP A 93 -3.77 20.92 -15.33
C ASP A 93 -5.04 20.76 -14.51
N TYR A 94 -5.41 19.54 -14.12
CA TYR A 94 -6.61 19.30 -13.33
C TYR A 94 -6.31 18.64 -11.99
N SER A 95 -7.03 19.06 -10.95
CA SER A 95 -7.04 18.41 -9.64
C SER A 95 -8.46 18.26 -9.15
N VAL A 96 -8.80 17.10 -8.59
CA VAL A 96 -10.01 16.86 -7.81
C VAL A 96 -9.59 16.54 -6.39
N ILE A 97 -10.07 17.33 -5.43
CA ILE A 97 -9.69 17.22 -4.02
C ILE A 97 -10.95 17.15 -3.18
N ARG A 98 -11.07 16.13 -2.35
CA ARG A 98 -12.03 16.05 -1.26
C ARG A 98 -11.28 16.09 0.06
N ASN A 99 -11.73 16.92 0.98
CA ASN A 99 -11.23 16.95 2.36
C ASN A 99 -12.35 17.30 3.34
N SER A 100 -11.99 17.59 4.60
CA SER A 100 -12.94 17.98 5.65
C SER A 100 -13.67 19.31 5.42
N LYS A 101 -13.21 20.15 4.48
CA LYS A 101 -13.82 21.45 4.15
C LYS A 101 -14.77 21.37 2.96
N GLY A 102 -14.57 20.42 2.05
CA GLY A 102 -15.42 20.28 0.86
C GLY A 102 -14.80 19.46 -0.26
N ASN A 103 -15.42 19.60 -1.43
CA ASN A 103 -14.98 19.05 -2.70
C ASN A 103 -14.56 20.19 -3.63
N TYR A 104 -13.41 20.06 -4.25
CA TYR A 104 -12.78 21.10 -5.05
C TYR A 104 -12.32 20.51 -6.39
N PHE A 105 -12.68 21.19 -7.46
CA PHE A 105 -12.21 20.91 -8.81
C PHE A 105 -11.39 22.11 -9.24
N LYS A 106 -10.15 21.87 -9.66
CA LYS A 106 -9.21 22.92 -10.06
C LYS A 106 -8.77 22.73 -11.50
N TYR A 107 -8.56 23.84 -12.19
CA TYR A 107 -7.81 23.92 -13.44
C TYR A 107 -6.61 24.86 -13.27
N LYS A 108 -5.39 24.35 -13.46
CA LYS A 108 -4.10 25.07 -13.28
C LYS A 108 -4.05 25.83 -11.94
N GLY A 109 -4.47 25.16 -10.87
CA GLY A 109 -4.53 25.72 -9.52
C GLY A 109 -5.72 26.65 -9.22
N VAL A 110 -6.48 27.05 -10.24
CA VAL A 110 -7.69 27.89 -10.09
C VAL A 110 -8.90 27.02 -9.80
N TYR A 111 -9.69 27.36 -8.79
CA TYR A 111 -10.95 26.67 -8.52
C TYR A 111 -11.97 26.93 -9.64
N ILE A 112 -12.46 25.86 -10.25
CA ILE A 112 -13.51 25.90 -11.27
C ILE A 112 -14.86 25.41 -10.72
N MET A 113 -14.84 24.58 -9.68
CA MET A 113 -16.01 24.22 -8.88
C MET A 113 -15.59 24.00 -7.44
N GLU A 114 -16.39 24.51 -6.52
CA GLU A 114 -16.20 24.31 -5.09
C GLU A 114 -17.55 23.97 -4.43
N GLN A 115 -17.55 22.98 -3.55
CA GLN A 115 -18.74 22.54 -2.82
C GLN A 115 -18.35 22.23 -1.37
N GLY A 116 -18.70 23.10 -0.43
CA GLY A 116 -18.33 22.94 0.98
C GLY A 116 -18.49 24.21 1.81
N TRP A 117 -17.87 24.24 2.98
CA TRP A 117 -17.87 25.44 3.82
C TRP A 117 -16.92 26.48 3.24
N PHE A 118 -17.49 27.52 2.65
CA PHE A 118 -16.78 28.69 2.17
C PHE A 118 -16.63 29.68 3.32
N LEU A 119 -15.39 30.11 3.58
CA LEU A 119 -15.11 31.41 4.21
C LEU A 119 -14.82 32.41 3.10
#